data_AF-A0A9D4PWD7-F1
#
_entry.id   AF-A0A9D4PWD7-F1
#
_cell.length_a   1.000
_cell.length_b   1.000
_cell.length_c   1.000
_cell.angle_alpha   90.00
_cell.angle_beta   90.00
_cell.angle_gamma   90.00
#
_symmetry.space_group_name_H-M   'P 1'
#
loop_
_entity.id
_entity.type
_entity.pdbx_description
1 polymer ?
#
loop_
_entity_poly.entity_id
_entity_poly.type
_entity_poly.pdbx_seq_one_letter_code
_entity_poly.pdbx_strand_id
1 'polypeptide(L)'
;MSSAFRFFPSVCAEGFPSTILTHTHTNSEQDAHVRHTSNVLLKALWERPRHREAILKEASQAGRQFVRFVNMLMNDTTFLLDESLESLKRLHQAAATDWDSVPVSEQQGRRRQLALDERQCRSYLTLARETVDTLHYLTAHVPEPFLRPELVDRLAAMLNSNLGQLCGPRCKDLKVAQPEKYGWEPRRLLDQLTDVYLHLDFPPFLSAVARDERSYRPQLFADAAARMRRACVKPQPRLEQFEQLVSRIAAAAEQARRHADYADAPDEFRDPLMDTLMEEPVVLPSGHVVDKATIVRHLLNSNTDPFNRQPLTEEMLRPGAFHGYGKSEPFVE
;
A
#
# COMPACT_ATOMS: atom_id res chain seq x y z
N MET A 1 5.14 -32.01 -20.15
CA MET A 1 5.12 -30.87 -21.10
C MET A 1 3.84 -30.75 -21.94
N SER A 2 2.70 -31.39 -21.61
CA SER A 2 1.52 -31.41 -22.52
C SER A 2 0.16 -31.01 -21.93
N SER A 3 0.08 -30.59 -20.65
CA SER A 3 -1.19 -30.06 -20.08
C SER A 3 -1.18 -28.54 -19.83
N ALA A 4 -0.01 -27.89 -19.84
CA ALA A 4 0.12 -26.44 -19.63
C ALA A 4 -0.22 -25.61 -20.88
N PHE A 5 -0.23 -26.21 -22.07
CA PHE A 5 -0.44 -25.49 -23.34
C PHE A 5 -1.90 -25.42 -23.80
N ARG A 6 -2.78 -26.29 -23.28
CA ARG A 6 -4.24 -26.16 -23.51
C ARG A 6 -4.91 -25.14 -22.60
N PHE A 7 -4.16 -24.58 -21.65
CA PHE A 7 -4.58 -23.55 -20.70
C PHE A 7 -4.52 -22.12 -21.29
N PHE A 8 -4.00 -21.92 -22.50
CA PHE A 8 -3.67 -20.57 -22.99
C PHE A 8 -4.81 -19.81 -23.70
N PRO A 9 -5.68 -20.46 -24.51
CA PRO A 9 -6.74 -19.72 -25.21
C PRO A 9 -7.99 -19.43 -24.37
N SER A 10 -8.39 -20.33 -23.44
CA SER A 10 -9.60 -20.10 -22.61
C SER A 10 -9.36 -19.10 -21.48
N VAL A 11 -8.10 -18.99 -21.02
CA VAL A 11 -7.68 -18.09 -19.94
C VAL A 11 -7.61 -16.61 -20.37
N CYS A 12 -7.63 -16.34 -21.68
CA CYS A 12 -7.86 -14.99 -22.21
C CYS A 12 -9.36 -14.66 -22.38
N ALA A 13 -10.25 -15.65 -22.34
CA ALA A 13 -11.70 -15.49 -22.52
C ALA A 13 -12.47 -15.52 -21.18
N GLU A 14 -11.96 -16.22 -20.18
CA GLU A 14 -12.53 -16.32 -18.83
C GLU A 14 -11.55 -15.76 -17.79
N GLY A 15 -11.58 -14.44 -17.60
CA GLY A 15 -11.12 -13.78 -16.37
C GLY A 15 -9.78 -14.23 -15.77
N PHE A 16 -8.67 -13.92 -16.43
CA PHE A 16 -7.30 -14.06 -15.89
C PHE A 16 -7.08 -13.44 -14.49
N PRO A 17 -7.72 -12.31 -14.11
CA PRO A 17 -7.58 -11.79 -12.76
C PRO A 17 -8.10 -12.81 -11.74
N SER A 18 -9.24 -13.46 -12.00
CA SER A 18 -9.96 -14.25 -11.01
C SER A 18 -9.16 -15.42 -10.46
N THR A 19 -8.37 -16.14 -11.28
CA THR A 19 -7.62 -17.32 -10.80
C THR A 19 -6.36 -16.97 -10.00
N ILE A 20 -5.69 -15.86 -10.32
CA ILE A 20 -4.61 -15.30 -9.48
C ILE A 20 -5.20 -14.71 -8.20
N LEU A 21 -6.43 -14.19 -8.27
CA LEU A 21 -7.12 -13.51 -7.17
C LEU A 21 -7.92 -14.42 -6.24
N THR A 22 -8.20 -15.68 -6.61
CA THR A 22 -8.96 -16.63 -5.79
C THR A 22 -8.13 -17.33 -4.71
N HIS A 23 -6.81 -17.18 -4.71
CA HIS A 23 -5.92 -17.88 -3.78
C HIS A 23 -5.11 -16.93 -2.91
N THR A 24 -5.76 -16.18 -2.01
CA THR A 24 -5.10 -15.58 -0.84
C THR A 24 -6.13 -15.31 0.27
N HIS A 25 -6.44 -16.34 1.05
CA HIS A 25 -7.28 -16.18 2.25
C HIS A 25 -6.48 -16.32 3.56
N THR A 26 -5.16 -16.54 3.51
CA THR A 26 -4.37 -16.76 4.73
C THR A 26 -2.95 -16.19 4.66
N ASN A 27 -2.44 -15.59 5.74
CA ASN A 27 -1.02 -15.20 5.84
C ASN A 27 -0.13 -16.42 6.11
N SER A 28 -0.14 -17.42 5.22
CA SER A 28 0.73 -18.59 5.29
C SER A 28 1.97 -18.42 4.41
N GLU A 29 3.04 -19.17 4.68
CA GLU A 29 4.25 -19.21 3.83
C GLU A 29 3.94 -19.69 2.40
N GLN A 30 2.90 -20.53 2.22
CA GLN A 30 2.44 -20.97 0.91
C GLN A 30 1.82 -19.80 0.12
N ASP A 31 1.05 -18.93 0.79
CA ASP A 31 0.44 -17.75 0.18
C ASP A 31 1.51 -16.73 -0.25
N ALA A 32 2.65 -16.65 0.43
CA ALA A 32 3.78 -15.79 0.02
C ALA A 32 4.47 -16.29 -1.26
N HIS A 33 4.65 -17.62 -1.42
CA HIS A 33 5.21 -18.20 -2.64
C HIS A 33 4.23 -18.07 -3.82
N VAL A 34 2.94 -18.23 -3.59
CA VAL A 34 1.89 -18.00 -4.60
C VAL A 34 1.91 -16.54 -5.05
N ARG A 35 1.93 -15.58 -4.11
CA ARG A 35 2.04 -14.14 -4.40
C ARG A 35 3.30 -13.79 -5.19
N HIS A 36 4.45 -14.35 -4.84
CA HIS A 36 5.68 -14.15 -5.61
C HIS A 36 5.54 -14.65 -7.06
N THR A 37 5.02 -15.87 -7.23
CA THR A 37 4.82 -16.48 -8.56
C THR A 37 3.88 -15.62 -9.40
N SER A 38 2.81 -15.11 -8.79
CA SER A 38 1.86 -14.21 -9.44
C SER A 38 2.50 -12.89 -9.88
N ASN A 39 3.35 -12.26 -9.04
CA ASN A 39 4.06 -11.04 -9.42
C ASN A 39 5.05 -11.27 -10.58
N VAL A 40 5.81 -12.36 -10.55
CA VAL A 40 6.74 -12.72 -11.64
C VAL A 40 5.97 -12.98 -12.93
N LEU A 41 4.84 -13.69 -12.85
CA LEU A 41 4.01 -13.99 -14.00
C LEU A 41 3.35 -12.73 -14.56
N LEU A 42 2.85 -11.83 -13.70
CA LEU A 42 2.29 -10.55 -14.12
C LEU A 42 3.33 -9.68 -14.84
N LYS A 43 4.55 -9.60 -14.31
CA LYS A 43 5.66 -8.89 -14.97
C LYS A 43 5.96 -9.47 -16.35
N ALA A 44 6.05 -10.81 -16.47
CA ALA A 44 6.28 -11.47 -17.75
C ALA A 44 5.13 -11.25 -18.76
N LEU A 45 3.90 -11.14 -18.28
CA LEU A 45 2.75 -10.78 -19.12
C LEU A 45 2.77 -9.31 -19.52
N TRP A 46 3.17 -8.41 -18.62
CA TRP A 46 3.23 -6.97 -18.87
C TRP A 46 4.20 -6.59 -20.00
N GLU A 47 5.30 -7.33 -20.15
CA GLU A 47 6.26 -7.16 -21.25
C GLU A 47 5.65 -7.44 -22.64
N ARG A 48 4.51 -8.14 -22.70
CA ARG A 48 3.84 -8.50 -23.95
C ARG A 48 2.69 -7.52 -24.25
N PRO A 49 2.74 -6.74 -25.35
CA PRO A 49 1.77 -5.68 -25.62
C PRO A 49 0.30 -6.11 -25.55
N ARG A 50 -0.04 -7.28 -26.09
CA ARG A 50 -1.41 -7.82 -26.09
C ARG A 50 -1.94 -8.12 -24.69
N HIS A 51 -1.10 -8.65 -23.80
CA HIS A 51 -1.50 -8.93 -22.43
C HIS A 51 -1.56 -7.65 -21.60
N ARG A 52 -0.61 -6.73 -21.82
CA ARG A 52 -0.66 -5.39 -21.22
C ARG A 52 -1.96 -4.67 -21.56
N GLU A 53 -2.40 -4.65 -22.82
CA GLU A 53 -3.68 -4.06 -23.22
C GLU A 53 -4.88 -4.69 -22.51
N ALA A 54 -4.89 -6.02 -22.34
CA ALA A 54 -5.95 -6.71 -21.61
C ALA A 54 -5.96 -6.32 -20.11
N ILE A 55 -4.79 -6.23 -19.48
CA ILE A 55 -4.66 -5.80 -18.08
C ILE A 55 -5.12 -4.34 -17.94
N LEU A 56 -4.69 -3.45 -18.84
CA LEU A 56 -5.10 -2.04 -18.84
C LEU A 56 -6.61 -1.90 -19.02
N LYS A 57 -7.23 -2.70 -19.90
CA LYS A 57 -8.67 -2.69 -20.10
C LYS A 57 -9.43 -3.09 -18.83
N GLU A 58 -9.02 -4.18 -18.19
CA GLU A 58 -9.61 -4.63 -16.92
C GLU A 58 -9.40 -3.59 -15.80
N ALA A 59 -8.18 -3.06 -15.69
CA ALA A 59 -7.80 -2.09 -14.68
C ALA A 59 -8.54 -0.75 -14.84
N SER A 60 -8.75 -0.30 -16.08
CA SER A 60 -9.50 0.93 -16.40
C SER A 60 -10.97 0.84 -16.00
N GLN A 61 -11.53 -0.36 -15.96
CA GLN A 61 -12.89 -0.59 -15.46
C GLN A 61 -12.95 -0.58 -13.93
N ALA A 62 -11.79 -0.52 -13.25
CA ALA A 62 -11.64 -0.55 -11.80
C ALA A 62 -12.52 -1.64 -11.13
N GLY A 63 -12.65 -2.78 -11.79
CA GLY A 63 -13.52 -3.87 -11.37
C GLY A 63 -13.12 -4.41 -10.00
N ARG A 64 -14.10 -4.98 -9.28
CA ARG A 64 -13.92 -5.50 -7.91
C ARG A 64 -12.71 -6.43 -7.76
N GLN A 65 -12.43 -7.24 -8.77
CA GLN A 65 -11.28 -8.14 -8.80
C GLN A 65 -9.95 -7.37 -8.90
N PHE A 66 -9.85 -6.39 -9.77
CA PHE A 66 -8.65 -5.57 -9.88
C PHE A 66 -8.38 -4.75 -8.61
N VAL A 67 -9.42 -4.25 -7.95
CA VAL A 67 -9.27 -3.54 -6.67
C VAL A 67 -8.78 -4.46 -5.54
N ARG A 68 -9.25 -5.72 -5.52
CA ARG A 68 -8.69 -6.74 -4.62
C ARG A 68 -7.22 -7.02 -4.91
N PHE A 69 -6.84 -7.07 -6.18
CA PHE A 69 -5.44 -7.21 -6.59
C PHE A 69 -4.58 -6.06 -6.06
N VAL A 70 -5.04 -4.82 -6.27
CA VAL A 70 -4.33 -3.62 -5.77
C VAL A 70 -4.23 -3.64 -4.24
N ASN A 71 -5.30 -4.01 -3.52
CA ASN A 71 -5.25 -4.16 -2.06
C ASN A 71 -4.20 -5.21 -1.62
N MET A 72 -4.15 -6.36 -2.30
CA MET A 72 -3.15 -7.39 -2.03
C MET A 72 -1.72 -6.87 -2.31
N LEU A 73 -1.52 -6.19 -3.43
CA LEU A 73 -0.24 -5.58 -3.79
C LEU A 73 0.24 -4.57 -2.75
N MET A 74 -0.67 -3.73 -2.24
CA MET A 74 -0.38 -2.76 -1.17
C MET A 74 -0.04 -3.45 0.15
N ASN A 75 -0.76 -4.51 0.52
CA ASN A 75 -0.47 -5.32 1.70
C ASN A 75 0.93 -5.95 1.60
N ASP A 76 1.26 -6.55 0.45
CA ASP A 76 2.56 -7.15 0.19
C ASP A 76 3.68 -6.11 0.22
N THR A 77 3.48 -4.94 -0.41
CA THR A 77 4.46 -3.85 -0.43
C THR A 77 4.78 -3.40 1.00
N THR A 78 3.74 -3.21 1.83
CA THR A 78 3.90 -2.80 3.23
C THR A 78 4.72 -3.83 4.00
N PHE A 79 4.26 -5.08 3.99
CA PHE A 79 4.90 -6.16 4.75
C PHE A 79 6.35 -6.42 4.30
N LEU A 80 6.57 -6.54 2.99
CA LEU A 80 7.89 -6.88 2.47
C LEU A 80 8.91 -5.76 2.68
N LEU A 81 8.50 -4.50 2.58
CA LEU A 81 9.40 -3.39 2.87
C LEU A 81 9.69 -3.30 4.37
N ASP A 82 8.68 -3.43 5.25
CA ASP A 82 8.91 -3.41 6.70
C ASP A 82 9.86 -4.53 7.14
N GLU A 83 9.63 -5.78 6.69
CA GLU A 83 10.50 -6.90 7.02
C GLU A 83 11.90 -6.77 6.42
N SER A 84 12.01 -6.26 5.18
CA SER A 84 13.31 -6.02 4.55
C SER A 84 14.13 -4.97 5.30
N LEU A 85 13.51 -3.83 5.62
CA LEU A 85 14.18 -2.72 6.30
C LEU A 85 14.52 -3.08 7.74
N GLU A 86 13.65 -3.82 8.44
CA GLU A 86 13.95 -4.32 9.78
C GLU A 86 15.08 -5.35 9.78
N SER A 87 15.09 -6.26 8.80
CA SER A 87 16.19 -7.21 8.64
C SER A 87 17.53 -6.51 8.36
N LEU A 88 17.54 -5.46 7.52
CA LEU A 88 18.74 -4.63 7.30
C LEU A 88 19.24 -3.96 8.58
N LYS A 89 18.35 -3.48 9.46
CA LYS A 89 18.74 -2.91 10.76
C LYS A 89 19.38 -3.96 11.66
N ARG A 90 18.82 -5.18 11.71
CA ARG A 90 19.41 -6.31 12.47
C ARG A 90 20.82 -6.64 11.96
N LEU A 91 21.00 -6.71 10.64
CA LEU A 91 22.32 -6.93 10.03
C LEU A 91 23.30 -5.80 10.33
N HIS A 92 22.85 -4.54 10.31
CA HIS A 92 23.68 -3.39 10.68
C HIS A 92 24.16 -3.47 12.12
N GLN A 93 23.26 -3.80 13.06
CA GLN A 93 23.60 -3.97 14.47
C GLN A 93 24.57 -5.14 14.71
N ALA A 94 24.35 -6.27 14.03
CA ALA A 94 25.25 -7.41 14.12
C ALA A 94 26.65 -7.10 13.57
N ALA A 95 26.76 -6.29 12.51
CA ALA A 95 28.03 -5.85 11.97
C ALA A 95 28.79 -4.89 12.91
N ALA A 96 28.07 -4.13 13.74
CA ALA A 96 28.65 -3.25 14.76
C ALA A 96 29.02 -3.99 16.06
N THR A 97 28.70 -5.29 16.18
CA THR A 97 28.99 -6.08 17.38
C THR A 97 30.47 -6.39 17.47
N ASP A 98 31.06 -6.09 18.63
CA ASP A 98 32.42 -6.53 18.97
C ASP A 98 32.42 -8.00 19.39
N TRP A 99 32.81 -8.88 18.47
CA TRP A 99 32.79 -10.33 18.68
C TRP A 99 33.72 -10.78 19.82
N ASP A 100 34.76 -10.03 20.12
CA ASP A 100 35.71 -10.36 21.20
C ASP A 100 35.09 -10.15 22.58
N SER A 101 34.08 -9.28 22.69
CA SER A 101 33.30 -9.06 23.91
C SER A 101 32.20 -10.09 24.15
N VAL A 102 31.87 -10.91 23.15
CA VAL A 102 30.79 -11.92 23.23
C VAL A 102 31.37 -13.25 23.74
N PRO A 103 30.79 -13.86 24.80
CA PRO A 103 31.23 -15.16 25.30
C PRO A 103 31.24 -16.22 24.18
N VAL A 104 32.29 -17.04 24.12
CA VAL A 104 32.47 -18.07 23.07
C VAL A 104 31.27 -19.04 23.00
N SER A 105 30.62 -19.31 24.13
CA SER A 105 29.39 -20.12 24.20
C SER A 105 28.21 -19.51 23.41
N GLU A 106 28.11 -18.18 23.35
CA GLU A 106 27.05 -17.48 22.62
C GLU A 106 27.43 -17.15 21.18
N GLN A 107 28.73 -17.06 20.87
CA GLN A 107 29.21 -16.68 19.54
C GLN A 107 28.66 -17.61 18.44
N GLN A 108 28.62 -18.92 18.67
CA GLN A 108 28.10 -19.86 17.68
C GLN A 108 26.61 -19.66 17.42
N GLY A 109 25.81 -19.39 18.46
CA GLY A 109 24.37 -19.11 18.34
C GLY A 109 24.12 -17.83 17.55
N ARG A 110 24.82 -16.74 17.90
CA ARG A 110 24.68 -15.45 17.19
C ARG A 110 25.12 -15.53 15.74
N ARG A 111 26.19 -16.26 15.41
CA ARG A 111 26.60 -16.49 14.01
C ARG A 111 25.56 -17.27 13.22
N ARG A 112 24.89 -18.26 13.83
CA ARG A 112 23.78 -18.98 13.18
C ARG A 112 22.58 -18.06 12.93
N GLN A 113 22.20 -17.24 13.92
CA GLN A 113 21.12 -16.27 13.75
C GLN A 113 21.44 -15.27 12.64
N LEU A 114 22.67 -14.74 12.63
CA LEU A 114 23.12 -13.83 11.57
C LEU A 114 22.99 -14.47 10.18
N ALA A 115 23.40 -15.73 10.01
CA ALA A 115 23.25 -16.43 8.74
C ALA A 115 21.78 -16.61 8.31
N LEU A 116 20.86 -16.81 9.27
CA LEU A 116 19.42 -16.84 9.00
C LEU A 116 18.90 -15.47 8.57
N ASP A 117 19.27 -14.42 9.32
CA ASP A 117 18.88 -13.03 9.02
C ASP A 117 19.37 -12.60 7.63
N GLU A 118 20.60 -12.97 7.25
CA GLU A 118 21.16 -12.69 5.92
C GLU A 118 20.35 -13.36 4.80
N ARG A 119 19.98 -14.62 4.98
CA ARG A 119 19.17 -15.37 3.99
C ARG A 119 17.78 -14.76 3.88
N GLN A 120 17.14 -14.44 5.01
CA GLN A 120 15.81 -13.82 5.03
C GLN A 120 15.82 -12.43 4.41
N CYS A 121 16.79 -11.58 4.77
CA CYS A 121 16.96 -10.24 4.20
C CYS A 121 17.02 -10.29 2.67
N ARG A 122 17.87 -11.17 2.11
CA ARG A 122 17.99 -11.34 0.66
C ARG A 122 16.68 -11.79 0.02
N SER A 123 15.96 -12.71 0.66
CA SER A 123 14.67 -13.18 0.17
C SER A 123 13.63 -12.05 0.15
N TYR A 124 13.45 -11.34 1.27
CA TYR A 124 12.49 -10.26 1.37
C TYR A 124 12.82 -9.11 0.41
N LEU A 125 14.07 -8.70 0.27
CA LEU A 125 14.47 -7.65 -0.66
C LEU A 125 14.22 -8.02 -2.12
N THR A 126 14.43 -9.29 -2.48
CA THR A 126 14.12 -9.78 -3.83
C THR A 126 12.62 -9.68 -4.11
N LEU A 127 11.78 -10.09 -3.16
CA LEU A 127 10.33 -10.00 -3.28
C LEU A 127 9.86 -8.54 -3.31
N ALA A 128 10.34 -7.72 -2.38
CA ALA A 128 10.00 -6.32 -2.26
C ALA A 128 10.30 -5.56 -3.55
N ARG A 129 11.45 -5.83 -4.18
CA ARG A 129 11.82 -5.25 -5.48
C ARG A 129 10.80 -5.56 -6.56
N GLU A 130 10.41 -6.81 -6.73
CA GLU A 130 9.44 -7.21 -7.76
C GLU A 130 8.04 -6.64 -7.48
N THR A 131 7.65 -6.57 -6.22
CA THR A 131 6.39 -5.97 -5.77
C THR A 131 6.37 -4.45 -6.00
N VAL A 132 7.44 -3.74 -5.65
CA VAL A 132 7.56 -2.29 -5.88
C VAL A 132 7.65 -1.96 -7.37
N ASP A 133 8.36 -2.77 -8.17
CA ASP A 133 8.34 -2.66 -9.63
C ASP A 133 6.89 -2.70 -10.15
N THR A 134 6.10 -3.66 -9.64
CA THR A 134 4.68 -3.83 -9.99
C THR A 134 3.82 -2.64 -9.60
N LEU A 135 3.96 -2.16 -8.37
CA LEU A 135 3.29 -0.95 -7.91
C LEU A 135 3.65 0.28 -8.76
N HIS A 136 4.94 0.44 -9.07
CA HIS A 136 5.47 1.59 -9.81
C HIS A 136 4.90 1.68 -11.23
N TYR A 137 4.94 0.60 -12.02
CA TYR A 137 4.40 0.67 -13.38
C TYR A 137 2.86 0.71 -13.40
N LEU A 138 2.17 0.04 -12.47
CA LEU A 138 0.70 0.09 -12.45
C LEU A 138 0.20 1.49 -12.13
N THR A 139 0.78 2.15 -11.14
CA THR A 139 0.42 3.54 -10.80
C THR A 139 0.72 4.50 -11.96
N ALA A 140 1.75 4.24 -12.78
CA ALA A 140 2.07 5.04 -13.96
C ALA A 140 1.03 4.93 -15.08
N HIS A 141 0.35 3.79 -15.20
CA HIS A 141 -0.49 3.47 -16.36
C HIS A 141 -1.99 3.40 -16.04
N VAL A 142 -2.35 3.03 -14.81
CA VAL A 142 -3.72 2.83 -14.33
C VAL A 142 -3.84 3.37 -12.90
N PRO A 143 -3.79 4.70 -12.71
CA PRO A 143 -3.84 5.32 -11.38
C PRO A 143 -5.21 5.18 -10.69
N GLU A 144 -6.31 5.06 -11.45
CA GLU A 144 -7.67 5.16 -10.95
C GLU A 144 -8.01 4.16 -9.83
N PRO A 145 -7.63 2.87 -9.91
CA PRO A 145 -7.88 1.91 -8.85
C PRO A 145 -7.19 2.26 -7.52
N PHE A 146 -6.04 2.96 -7.57
CA PHE A 146 -5.29 3.40 -6.38
C PHE A 146 -5.92 4.61 -5.69
N LEU A 147 -6.80 5.33 -6.40
CA LEU A 147 -7.49 6.53 -5.91
C LEU A 147 -8.87 6.23 -5.31
N ARG A 148 -9.28 4.95 -5.28
CA ARG A 148 -10.56 4.56 -4.68
C ARG A 148 -10.59 4.89 -3.17
N PRO A 149 -11.72 5.39 -2.63
CA PRO A 149 -11.82 5.82 -1.24
C PRO A 149 -11.35 4.77 -0.22
N GLU A 150 -11.67 3.50 -0.45
CA GLU A 150 -11.29 2.39 0.43
C GLU A 150 -9.78 2.02 0.40
N LEU A 151 -9.01 2.58 -0.54
CA LEU A 151 -7.57 2.30 -0.73
C LEU A 151 -6.68 3.51 -0.52
N VAL A 152 -7.10 4.69 -0.97
CA VAL A 152 -6.22 5.87 -1.14
C VAL A 152 -5.50 6.29 0.15
N ASP A 153 -6.20 6.30 1.29
CA ASP A 153 -5.62 6.67 2.59
C ASP A 153 -4.59 5.64 3.08
N ARG A 154 -4.82 4.35 2.84
CA ARG A 154 -3.85 3.30 3.17
C ARG A 154 -2.62 3.38 2.29
N LEU A 155 -2.81 3.67 1.00
CA LEU A 155 -1.70 3.82 0.07
C LEU A 155 -0.81 5.00 0.47
N ALA A 156 -1.43 6.14 0.79
CA ALA A 156 -0.75 7.32 1.30
C ALA A 156 0.03 7.01 2.59
N ALA A 157 -0.60 6.38 3.58
CA ALA A 157 0.06 6.00 4.83
C ALA A 157 1.22 5.02 4.61
N MET A 158 1.05 4.03 3.73
CA MET A 158 2.11 3.08 3.35
C MET A 158 3.30 3.79 2.71
N LEU A 159 3.06 4.68 1.75
CA LEU A 159 4.12 5.43 1.07
C LEU A 159 4.83 6.38 2.04
N ASN A 160 4.09 7.11 2.89
CA ASN A 160 4.65 8.03 3.86
C ASN A 160 5.52 7.31 4.90
N SER A 161 5.05 6.17 5.42
CA SER A 161 5.83 5.32 6.33
C SER A 161 7.14 4.89 5.69
N ASN A 162 7.09 4.37 4.46
CA ASN A 162 8.28 3.93 3.73
C ASN A 162 9.25 5.09 3.42
N LEU A 163 8.72 6.24 3.00
CA LEU A 163 9.53 7.45 2.81
C LEU A 163 10.20 7.87 4.12
N GLY A 164 9.47 7.77 5.24
CA GLY A 164 9.95 7.97 6.60
C GLY A 164 11.13 7.07 6.97
N GLN A 165 11.06 5.78 6.63
CA GLN A 165 12.15 4.85 6.89
C GLN A 165 13.40 5.15 6.05
N LEU A 166 13.22 5.52 4.78
CA LEU A 166 14.32 5.79 3.84
C LEU A 166 14.98 7.16 4.03
N CYS A 167 14.21 8.18 4.41
CA CYS A 167 14.66 9.57 4.46
C CYS A 167 14.71 10.16 5.87
N GLY A 168 14.06 9.51 6.84
CA GLY A 168 14.01 9.96 8.23
C GLY A 168 15.33 9.80 9.00
N PRO A 169 15.32 10.09 10.31
CA PRO A 169 16.53 10.15 11.12
C PRO A 169 17.26 8.81 11.23
N ARG A 170 16.52 7.70 11.22
CA ARG A 170 17.03 6.32 11.33
C ARG A 170 17.44 5.69 10.01
N CYS A 171 17.46 6.44 8.90
CA CYS A 171 17.87 5.87 7.61
C CYS A 171 19.32 5.34 7.61
N LYS A 172 20.17 5.84 8.51
CA LYS A 172 21.57 5.41 8.65
C LYS A 172 21.68 3.97 9.13
N ASP A 173 20.67 3.49 9.86
CA ASP A 173 20.60 2.13 10.40
C ASP A 173 20.37 1.09 9.30
N LEU A 174 20.03 1.53 8.08
CA LEU A 174 19.89 0.68 6.89
C LEU A 174 21.22 0.44 6.16
N LYS A 175 22.33 0.99 6.66
CA LYS A 175 23.64 0.87 6.02
C LYS A 175 24.32 -0.44 6.39
N VAL A 176 24.19 -1.44 5.52
CA VAL A 176 24.90 -2.72 5.68
C VAL A 176 26.22 -2.75 4.91
N ALA A 177 27.14 -3.62 5.33
CA ALA A 177 28.32 -3.95 4.54
C ALA A 177 27.90 -4.77 3.31
N GLN A 178 28.53 -4.53 2.16
CA GLN A 178 28.24 -5.23 0.89
C GLN A 178 26.74 -5.26 0.53
N PRO A 179 26.08 -4.10 0.38
CA PRO A 179 24.64 -4.03 0.08
C PRO A 179 24.22 -4.84 -1.16
N GLU A 180 25.11 -4.98 -2.13
CA GLU A 180 24.94 -5.79 -3.34
C GLU A 180 24.67 -7.28 -3.05
N LYS A 181 25.23 -7.83 -1.96
CA LYS A 181 25.00 -9.23 -1.53
C LYS A 181 23.52 -9.52 -1.28
N TYR A 182 22.81 -8.51 -0.80
CA TYR A 182 21.39 -8.61 -0.44
C TYR A 182 20.47 -8.05 -1.53
N GLY A 183 21.01 -7.46 -2.61
CA GLY A 183 20.23 -6.74 -3.62
C GLY A 183 19.68 -5.41 -3.10
N TRP A 184 20.32 -4.80 -2.10
CA TRP A 184 19.86 -3.55 -1.51
C TRP A 184 20.22 -2.35 -2.39
N GLU A 185 19.22 -1.80 -3.07
CA GLU A 185 19.35 -0.65 -3.99
C GLU A 185 18.55 0.57 -3.48
N PRO A 186 18.96 1.25 -2.38
CA PRO A 186 18.17 2.29 -1.73
C PRO A 186 17.85 3.49 -2.63
N ARG A 187 18.77 3.82 -3.55
CA ARG A 187 18.56 4.91 -4.53
C ARG A 187 17.41 4.58 -5.47
N ARG A 188 17.37 3.36 -6.00
CA ARG A 188 16.31 2.89 -6.89
C ARG A 188 14.98 2.79 -6.15
N LEU A 189 14.97 2.22 -4.94
CA LEU A 189 13.75 2.12 -4.15
C LEU A 189 13.17 3.52 -3.86
N LEU A 190 14.00 4.48 -3.45
CA LEU A 190 13.57 5.86 -3.25
C LEU A 190 13.06 6.50 -4.54
N ASP A 191 13.73 6.27 -5.67
CA ASP A 191 13.30 6.74 -6.99
C ASP A 191 11.90 6.23 -7.33
N GLN A 192 11.65 4.93 -7.18
CA GLN A 192 10.36 4.31 -7.52
C GLN A 192 9.25 4.77 -6.59
N LEU A 193 9.48 4.80 -5.27
CA LEU A 193 8.45 5.26 -4.32
C LEU A 193 8.08 6.73 -4.56
N THR A 194 9.06 7.60 -4.82
CA THR A 194 8.79 9.01 -5.13
C THR A 194 8.17 9.21 -6.50
N ASP A 195 8.41 8.33 -7.47
CA ASP A 195 7.66 8.29 -8.73
C ASP A 195 6.19 7.91 -8.50
N VAL A 196 5.87 7.01 -7.57
CA VAL A 196 4.46 6.69 -7.26
C VAL A 196 3.70 7.93 -6.79
N TYR A 197 4.32 8.79 -5.97
CA TYR A 197 3.71 10.08 -5.61
C TYR A 197 3.45 10.97 -6.83
N LEU A 198 4.38 10.98 -7.80
CA LEU A 198 4.23 11.76 -9.03
C LEU A 198 3.18 11.16 -9.98
N HIS A 199 3.09 9.84 -10.06
CA HIS A 199 2.07 9.15 -10.85
C HIS A 199 0.66 9.41 -10.31
N LEU A 200 0.54 9.52 -9.00
CA LEU A 200 -0.73 9.73 -8.29
C LEU A 200 -0.95 11.19 -7.90
N ASP A 201 -0.44 12.13 -8.70
CA ASP A 201 -0.63 13.56 -8.50
C ASP A 201 -2.07 14.02 -8.80
N PHE A 202 -3.01 13.53 -7.99
CA PHE A 202 -4.43 13.79 -8.06
C PHE A 202 -4.93 14.31 -6.70
N PRO A 203 -5.89 15.26 -6.67
CA PRO A 203 -6.38 15.85 -5.43
C PRO A 203 -6.76 14.85 -4.32
N PRO A 204 -7.47 13.73 -4.60
CA PRO A 204 -7.80 12.74 -3.56
C PRO A 204 -6.57 12.15 -2.88
N PHE A 205 -5.52 11.85 -3.64
CA PHE A 205 -4.28 11.30 -3.10
C PHE A 205 -3.46 12.34 -2.34
N LEU A 206 -3.37 13.59 -2.84
CA LEU A 206 -2.67 14.65 -2.11
C LEU A 206 -3.33 14.92 -0.75
N SER A 207 -4.66 14.94 -0.69
CA SER A 207 -5.43 15.05 0.55
C SER A 207 -5.21 13.84 1.47
N ALA A 208 -5.19 12.62 0.94
CA ALA A 208 -4.88 11.41 1.70
C ALA A 208 -3.47 11.46 2.33
N VAL A 209 -2.46 11.88 1.55
CA VAL A 209 -1.09 12.07 2.03
C VAL A 209 -1.03 13.11 3.16
N ALA A 210 -1.76 14.21 3.01
CA ALA A 210 -1.83 15.28 4.00
C ALA A 210 -2.57 14.89 5.30
N ARG A 211 -3.59 14.02 5.21
CA ARG A 211 -4.39 13.52 6.34
C ARG A 211 -3.70 12.42 7.15
N ASP A 212 -2.61 11.83 6.66
CA ASP A 212 -1.88 10.79 7.39
C ASP A 212 -1.13 11.37 8.61
N GLU A 213 -1.82 11.47 9.74
CA GLU A 213 -1.29 12.03 10.98
C GLU A 213 -0.08 11.27 11.55
N ARG A 214 0.09 9.99 11.16
CA ARG A 214 1.14 9.13 11.71
C ARG A 214 2.50 9.44 11.11
N SER A 215 2.57 9.58 9.79
CA SER A 215 3.84 9.65 9.07
C SER A 215 4.05 10.95 8.30
N TYR A 216 2.98 11.66 7.92
CA TYR A 216 3.11 12.92 7.20
C TYR A 216 3.78 14.00 8.07
N ARG A 217 4.89 14.54 7.57
CA ARG A 217 5.55 15.73 8.11
C ARG A 217 6.12 16.52 6.93
N PRO A 218 5.89 17.84 6.81
CA PRO A 218 6.47 18.64 5.74
C PRO A 218 8.00 18.49 5.64
N GLN A 219 8.66 18.40 6.81
CA GLN A 219 10.12 18.18 6.89
C GLN A 219 10.57 16.87 6.24
N LEU A 220 9.78 15.79 6.34
CA LEU A 220 10.14 14.49 5.75
C LEU A 220 10.29 14.61 4.23
N PHE A 221 9.39 15.35 3.58
CA PHE A 221 9.40 15.55 2.14
C PHE A 221 10.54 16.49 1.70
N ALA A 222 10.82 17.53 2.49
CA ALA A 222 11.99 18.38 2.27
C ALA A 222 13.30 17.60 2.37
N ASP A 223 13.43 16.74 3.40
CA ASP A 223 14.58 15.86 3.58
C ASP A 223 14.70 14.85 2.43
N ALA A 224 13.58 14.30 1.95
CA ALA A 224 13.55 13.41 0.79
C ALA A 224 14.03 14.12 -0.48
N ALA A 225 13.54 15.33 -0.77
CA ALA A 225 14.00 16.13 -1.91
C ALA A 225 15.50 16.46 -1.82
N ALA A 226 15.98 16.89 -0.66
CA ALA A 226 17.40 17.17 -0.44
C ALA A 226 18.28 15.92 -0.63
N ARG A 227 17.81 14.74 -0.17
CA ARG A 227 18.50 13.46 -0.38
C ARG A 227 18.52 13.04 -1.83
N MET A 228 17.39 13.16 -2.54
CA MET A 228 17.31 12.87 -3.96
C MET A 228 18.25 13.75 -4.78
N ARG A 229 18.33 15.04 -4.43
CA ARG A 229 19.29 15.99 -5.03
C ARG A 229 20.74 15.55 -4.79
N ARG A 230 21.13 15.33 -3.53
CA ARG A 230 22.51 14.98 -3.16
C ARG A 230 22.96 13.65 -3.75
N ALA A 231 22.07 12.66 -3.77
CA ALA A 231 22.37 11.33 -4.28
C ALA A 231 22.08 11.18 -5.78
N CYS A 232 21.77 12.26 -6.50
CA CYS A 232 21.42 12.27 -7.92
C CYS A 232 20.45 11.12 -8.26
N VAL A 233 19.35 11.02 -7.52
CA VAL A 233 18.35 9.95 -7.67
C VAL A 233 17.52 10.19 -8.93
N LYS A 234 17.13 11.45 -9.15
CA LYS A 234 16.32 11.89 -10.30
C LYS A 234 16.99 13.06 -11.04
N PRO A 235 16.70 13.23 -12.34
CA PRO A 235 17.03 14.45 -13.06
C PRO A 235 16.38 15.69 -12.44
N GLN A 236 17.01 16.84 -12.61
CA GLN A 236 16.58 18.13 -12.04
C GLN A 236 15.10 18.47 -12.34
N PRO A 237 14.58 18.34 -13.58
CA PRO A 237 13.17 18.67 -13.85
C PRO A 237 12.18 17.80 -13.07
N ARG A 238 12.52 16.52 -12.86
CA ARG A 238 11.67 15.57 -12.13
C ARG A 238 11.74 15.83 -10.62
N LEU A 239 12.88 16.30 -10.13
CA LEU A 239 13.02 16.76 -8.74
C LEU A 239 12.17 18.01 -8.49
N GLU A 240 12.14 18.96 -9.42
CA GLU A 240 11.30 20.16 -9.34
C GLU A 240 9.80 19.81 -9.34
N GLN A 241 9.38 18.85 -10.17
CA GLN A 241 8.01 18.31 -10.13
C GLN A 241 7.65 17.74 -8.75
N PHE A 242 8.58 17.02 -8.12
CA PHE A 242 8.38 16.49 -6.78
C PHE A 242 8.26 17.63 -5.75
N GLU A 243 9.09 18.68 -5.82
CA GLU A 243 9.01 19.84 -4.92
C GLU A 243 7.69 20.61 -5.09
N GLN A 244 7.18 20.72 -6.32
CA GLN A 244 5.85 21.29 -6.60
C GLN A 244 4.71 20.44 -6.03
N LEU A 245 4.81 19.11 -6.15
CA LEU A 245 3.88 18.18 -5.52
C LEU A 245 3.87 18.34 -3.99
N VAL A 246 5.04 18.39 -3.37
CA VAL A 246 5.19 18.62 -1.92
C VAL A 246 4.53 19.92 -1.47
N SER A 247 4.68 20.98 -2.25
CA SER A 247 4.04 22.27 -1.97
C SER A 247 2.50 22.17 -2.00
N ARG A 248 1.94 21.41 -2.94
CA ARG A 248 0.49 21.17 -3.02
C ARG A 248 -0.03 20.28 -1.91
N ILE A 249 0.73 19.26 -1.50
CA ILE A 249 0.40 18.44 -0.32
C ILE A 249 0.36 19.31 0.93
N ALA A 250 1.34 20.21 1.11
CA ALA A 250 1.35 21.13 2.23
C ALA A 250 0.14 22.08 2.24
N ALA A 251 -0.27 22.57 1.06
CA ALA A 251 -1.49 23.37 0.92
C ALA A 251 -2.75 22.56 1.27
N ALA A 252 -2.84 21.30 0.84
CA ALA A 252 -3.94 20.40 1.20
C ALA A 252 -4.00 20.13 2.71
N ALA A 253 -2.84 19.96 3.36
CA ALA A 253 -2.76 19.79 4.82
C ALA A 253 -3.24 21.03 5.58
N GLU A 254 -2.84 22.22 5.14
CA GLU A 254 -3.30 23.48 5.73
C GLU A 254 -4.80 23.67 5.55
N GLN A 255 -5.33 23.34 4.36
CA GLN A 255 -6.77 23.38 4.12
C GLN A 255 -7.52 22.40 5.04
N ALA A 256 -7.05 21.15 5.16
CA ALA A 256 -7.68 20.15 6.02
C ALA A 256 -7.72 20.61 7.49
N ARG A 257 -6.65 21.23 8.00
CA ARG A 257 -6.61 21.79 9.36
C ARG A 257 -7.63 22.88 9.61
N ARG A 258 -7.95 23.69 8.59
CA ARG A 258 -8.95 24.76 8.69
C ARG A 258 -10.40 24.26 8.71
N HIS A 259 -10.64 23.03 8.24
CA HIS A 259 -11.96 22.38 8.22
C HIS A 259 -12.13 21.32 9.33
N ALA A 260 -11.11 21.11 10.17
CA ALA A 260 -11.10 20.07 11.18
C ALA A 260 -11.70 20.56 12.51
N ASP A 261 -13.02 20.81 12.53
CA ASP A 261 -13.80 21.06 13.76
C ASP A 261 -15.10 20.22 13.76
N TYR A 262 -14.97 18.90 13.57
CA TYR A 262 -16.08 17.94 13.71
C TYR A 262 -15.89 16.99 14.90
N ALA A 263 -14.96 17.31 15.80
CA ALA A 263 -14.71 16.50 17.00
C ALA A 263 -15.92 16.40 17.94
N ASP A 264 -16.92 17.25 17.76
CA ASP A 264 -18.19 17.26 18.50
C ASP A 264 -19.37 16.69 17.70
N ALA A 265 -19.13 16.07 16.53
CA ALA A 265 -20.19 15.45 15.75
C ALA A 265 -20.90 14.34 16.55
N PRO A 266 -22.25 14.27 16.57
CA PRO A 266 -22.96 13.21 17.29
C PRO A 266 -22.57 11.81 16.81
N ASP A 267 -22.55 10.84 17.73
CA ASP A 267 -22.09 9.46 17.46
C ASP A 267 -22.84 8.78 16.31
N GLU A 268 -24.10 9.12 16.07
CA GLU A 268 -24.92 8.59 14.97
C GLU A 268 -24.39 8.95 13.57
N PHE A 269 -23.57 9.99 13.46
CA PHE A 269 -22.91 10.41 12.22
C PHE A 269 -21.48 9.86 12.10
N ARG A 270 -20.98 9.17 13.12
CA ARG A 270 -19.62 8.60 13.14
C ARG A 270 -19.64 7.15 12.72
N ASP A 271 -18.63 6.77 11.97
CA ASP A 271 -18.36 5.39 11.62
C ASP A 271 -17.97 4.61 12.88
N PRO A 272 -18.68 3.53 13.25
CA PRO A 272 -18.42 2.79 14.49
C PRO A 272 -17.11 1.97 14.47
N LEU A 273 -16.44 1.83 13.32
CA LEU A 273 -15.16 1.13 13.18
C LEU A 273 -13.97 2.10 13.17
N MET A 274 -14.15 3.28 12.57
CA MET A 274 -13.09 4.27 12.37
C MET A 274 -13.17 5.49 13.30
N ASP A 275 -14.30 5.70 13.98
CA ASP A 275 -14.60 6.87 14.81
C ASP A 275 -14.38 8.21 14.07
N THR A 276 -14.76 8.21 12.79
CA THR A 276 -14.70 9.38 11.90
C THR A 276 -16.08 9.68 11.32
N LEU A 277 -16.35 10.92 10.92
CA LEU A 277 -17.60 11.27 10.25
C LEU A 277 -17.82 10.39 9.00
N MET A 278 -19.01 9.80 8.86
CA MET A 278 -19.37 9.03 7.68
C MET A 278 -19.67 9.97 6.50
N GLU A 279 -19.03 9.74 5.35
CA GLU A 279 -19.27 10.52 4.13
C GLU A 279 -20.38 9.87 3.30
N GLU A 280 -20.37 8.55 3.17
CA GLU A 280 -21.37 7.77 2.44
C GLU A 280 -21.91 6.64 3.34
N PRO A 281 -22.88 6.92 4.23
CA PRO A 281 -23.40 5.92 5.17
C PRO A 281 -24.13 4.78 4.43
N VAL A 282 -23.88 3.55 4.85
CA VAL A 282 -24.57 2.34 4.37
C VAL A 282 -25.01 1.46 5.54
N VAL A 283 -26.16 0.80 5.36
CA VAL A 283 -26.76 -0.09 6.35
C VAL A 283 -26.38 -1.54 6.03
N LEU A 284 -25.81 -2.23 7.01
CA LEU A 284 -25.52 -3.65 6.95
C LEU A 284 -26.78 -4.49 7.22
N PRO A 285 -26.85 -5.76 6.77
CA PRO A 285 -27.91 -6.68 7.16
C PRO A 285 -28.05 -6.88 8.68
N SER A 286 -26.98 -6.65 9.43
CA SER A 286 -26.97 -6.67 10.90
C SER A 286 -27.66 -5.46 11.54
N GLY A 287 -28.02 -4.44 10.76
CA GLY A 287 -28.63 -3.20 11.21
C GLY A 287 -27.65 -2.08 11.55
N HIS A 288 -26.34 -2.34 11.58
CA HIS A 288 -25.33 -1.31 11.81
C HIS A 288 -25.23 -0.37 10.60
N VAL A 289 -25.03 0.92 10.86
CA VAL A 289 -24.69 1.93 9.86
C VAL A 289 -23.19 2.19 9.92
N VAL A 290 -22.53 2.12 8.78
CA VAL A 290 -21.07 2.31 8.63
C VAL A 290 -20.79 3.14 7.39
N ASP A 291 -19.62 3.75 7.30
CA ASP A 291 -19.20 4.39 6.06
C ASP A 291 -18.90 3.33 4.98
N LYS A 292 -19.32 3.61 3.75
CA LYS A 292 -19.15 2.70 2.62
C LYS A 292 -17.69 2.37 2.34
N ALA A 293 -16.79 3.34 2.39
CA ALA A 293 -15.38 3.11 2.13
C ALA A 293 -14.79 2.18 3.21
N THR A 294 -15.20 2.36 4.46
CA THR A 294 -14.80 1.50 5.59
C THR A 294 -15.25 0.06 5.39
N ILE A 295 -16.52 -0.19 5.06
CA ILE A 295 -17.02 -1.56 4.91
C ILE A 295 -16.49 -2.23 3.64
N VAL A 296 -16.40 -1.50 2.52
CA VAL A 296 -15.83 -2.05 1.28
C VAL A 296 -14.38 -2.48 1.51
N ARG A 297 -13.59 -1.67 2.25
CA ARG A 297 -12.24 -2.04 2.68
C ARG A 297 -12.22 -3.34 3.49
N HIS A 298 -13.15 -3.54 4.43
CA HIS A 298 -13.26 -4.79 5.16
C HIS A 298 -13.48 -5.97 4.20
N LEU A 299 -14.42 -5.81 3.26
CA LEU A 299 -14.80 -6.81 2.25
C LEU A 299 -13.73 -7.12 1.20
N LEU A 300 -12.67 -6.29 1.11
CA LEU A 300 -11.47 -6.60 0.32
C LEU A 300 -10.59 -7.67 0.99
N ASN A 301 -10.71 -7.85 2.31
CA ASN A 301 -9.90 -8.79 3.09
C ASN A 301 -10.73 -9.95 3.65
N SER A 302 -11.99 -9.70 4.05
CA SER A 302 -12.89 -10.70 4.62
C SER A 302 -14.33 -10.46 4.15
N ASN A 303 -14.99 -11.49 3.60
CA ASN A 303 -16.40 -11.41 3.17
C ASN A 303 -17.37 -11.62 4.34
N THR A 304 -17.17 -10.87 5.42
CA THR A 304 -17.94 -11.02 6.67
C THR A 304 -18.42 -9.67 7.17
N ASP A 305 -19.45 -9.67 7.99
CA ASP A 305 -19.84 -8.51 8.79
C ASP A 305 -18.85 -8.35 9.97
N PRO A 306 -18.25 -7.17 10.17
CA PRO A 306 -17.23 -6.96 11.21
C PRO A 306 -17.76 -7.06 12.65
N PHE A 307 -19.08 -6.94 12.88
CA PHE A 307 -19.70 -6.96 14.20
C PHE A 307 -20.13 -8.36 14.64
N ASN A 308 -20.65 -9.16 13.72
CA ASN A 308 -21.21 -10.49 14.05
C ASN A 308 -20.56 -11.66 13.27
N ARG A 309 -19.63 -11.38 12.35
CA ARG A 309 -18.89 -12.34 11.53
C ARG A 309 -19.75 -13.20 10.57
N GLN A 310 -21.01 -12.82 10.34
CA GLN A 310 -21.86 -13.47 9.34
C GLN A 310 -21.37 -13.17 7.92
N PRO A 311 -21.62 -14.03 6.93
CA PRO A 311 -21.27 -13.76 5.54
C PRO A 311 -21.88 -12.44 5.05
N LEU A 312 -21.05 -11.60 4.43
CA LEU A 312 -21.46 -10.29 3.92
C LEU A 312 -20.83 -10.05 2.55
N THR A 313 -21.62 -9.50 1.64
CA THR A 313 -21.15 -9.04 0.33
C THR A 313 -21.58 -7.60 0.07
N GLU A 314 -20.89 -6.93 -0.86
CA GLU A 314 -21.13 -5.52 -1.17
C GLU A 314 -22.55 -5.29 -1.72
N GLU A 315 -23.13 -6.27 -2.41
CA GLU A 315 -24.49 -6.23 -2.96
C GLU A 315 -25.57 -6.26 -1.87
N MET A 316 -25.23 -6.66 -0.65
CA MET A 316 -26.15 -6.69 0.50
C MET A 316 -26.25 -5.34 1.20
N LEU A 317 -25.36 -4.38 0.87
CA LEU A 317 -25.33 -3.05 1.47
C LEU A 317 -26.49 -2.21 0.94
N ARG A 318 -27.16 -1.48 1.84
CA ARG A 318 -28.24 -0.56 1.47
C ARG A 318 -27.82 0.88 1.78
N PRO A 319 -28.18 1.87 0.94
CA PRO A 319 -27.92 3.27 1.27
C PRO A 319 -28.51 3.63 2.63
N GLY A 320 -27.69 4.19 3.51
CA GLY A 320 -28.13 4.78 4.76
C GLY A 320 -28.65 6.18 4.49
N ALA A 321 -29.86 6.50 4.95
CA ALA A 321 -30.29 7.88 5.05
C ALA A 321 -30.18 8.29 6.52
N PHE A 322 -29.44 9.36 6.80
CA PHE A 322 -29.56 10.06 8.08
C PHE A 322 -31.00 10.55 8.21
N HIS A 323 -31.83 9.83 8.95
CA HIS A 323 -33.19 10.26 9.24
C HIS A 323 -33.14 11.32 10.35
N GLY A 324 -32.85 12.57 9.99
CA GLY A 324 -32.94 13.67 10.93
C GLY A 324 -32.25 14.94 10.44
N TYR A 325 -33.00 16.04 10.43
CA TYR A 325 -32.60 17.40 10.05
C TYR A 325 -32.44 17.66 8.54
N GLY A 326 -33.56 17.92 7.86
CA GLY A 326 -33.53 18.50 6.51
C GLY A 326 -34.79 18.38 5.67
N LYS A 327 -35.91 17.91 6.20
CA LYS A 327 -37.23 18.15 5.62
C LYS A 327 -38.08 18.90 6.63
N SER A 328 -38.09 20.22 6.53
CA SER A 328 -39.25 21.00 6.96
C SER A 328 -40.46 20.40 6.25
N GLU A 329 -41.32 19.70 7.00
CA GLU A 329 -42.66 19.40 6.50
C GLU A 329 -43.33 20.71 6.08
N PRO A 330 -44.03 20.74 4.94
CA PRO A 330 -44.82 21.91 4.60
C PRO A 330 -45.92 22.02 5.67
N PHE A 331 -45.99 23.19 6.32
CA PHE A 331 -47.17 23.58 7.08
C PHE A 331 -48.40 23.36 6.18
N VAL A 332 -49.27 22.44 6.57
CA VAL A 332 -50.60 22.28 5.99
C VAL A 332 -51.58 22.96 6.95
N GLU A 333 -52.15 24.05 6.40
CA GLU A 333 -53.26 24.93 6.83
C GLU A 333 -53.17 25.66 8.18
#